data_AF-W2LL83-F1
#
_entry.id   AF-W2LL83-F1
#
_cell.length_a   1.000
_cell.length_b   1.000
_cell.length_c   1.000
_cell.angle_alpha   90.00
_cell.angle_beta   90.00
_cell.angle_gamma   90.00
#
_symmetry.space_group_name_H-M   'P 1'
#
loop_
_entity.id
_entity.type
_entity.pdbx_description
1 polymer ?
#
loop_
_entity_poly.entity_id
_entity_poly.type
_entity_poly.pdbx_seq_one_letter_code
_entity_poly.pdbx_strand_id
1 'polypeptide(L)'
;MVLLFNIYFNYALCCATDPGVITAKWKAEADFHDAGVDNNEEDEDEEGDLEQDSDDNELETGRLPRIRPSAVTPDGKNGGDRVQLLRVQFIDPQSVARQRGVEDGMSYCRRCRHFRPQRAHHCSVCNRCIAHLDHHCPWVNNCIGRDNYRYFFSFLVWLAVGCYYAAYMSYRAAYTDLSREQYARMLVLAQVRSLNISASNTLQFVFAISASAGLAVSILASWHTFLIATAQTSVELQINRHPRNRRLHGGKVVSPYSTGSIHGNWELVFGRCKYKILSLMPSTRLPPNPRTLSKKKRTTASEDASVNAGAPDAMV
;
A
#
# COMPACT_ATOMS: atom_id res chain seq x y z
N MET A 1 22.56 -4.95 18.21
CA MET A 1 21.87 -3.64 18.25
C MET A 1 21.21 -3.29 16.92
N VAL A 2 21.94 -3.24 15.80
CA VAL A 2 21.38 -2.87 14.47
C VAL A 2 20.18 -3.73 14.04
N LEU A 3 20.26 -5.05 14.22
CA LEU A 3 19.19 -5.97 13.83
C LEU A 3 17.90 -5.72 14.64
N LEU A 4 18.00 -5.66 15.96
CA LEU A 4 16.86 -5.42 16.84
C LEU A 4 16.24 -4.04 16.60
N PHE A 5 17.08 -3.02 16.37
CA PHE A 5 16.62 -1.69 15.98
C PHE A 5 15.79 -1.73 14.71
N ASN A 6 16.26 -2.41 13.65
CA ASN A 6 15.53 -2.51 12.39
C ASN A 6 14.20 -3.27 12.52
N ILE A 7 14.17 -4.36 13.29
CA ILE A 7 12.92 -5.10 13.57
C ILE A 7 11.94 -4.18 14.27
N TYR A 8 12.36 -3.57 15.39
CA TYR A 8 11.49 -2.75 16.22
C TYR A 8 11.00 -1.50 15.48
N PHE A 9 11.90 -0.80 14.79
CA PHE A 9 11.59 0.41 14.02
C PHE A 9 10.51 0.13 12.97
N ASN A 10 10.70 -0.92 12.15
CA ASN A 10 9.74 -1.25 11.10
C ASN A 10 8.43 -1.80 11.68
N TYR A 11 8.47 -2.57 12.77
CA TYR A 11 7.27 -3.04 13.46
C TYR A 11 6.45 -1.87 14.03
N ALA A 12 7.11 -0.96 14.75
CA ALA A 12 6.48 0.19 15.37
C ALA A 12 5.84 1.11 14.32
N LEU A 13 6.55 1.43 13.24
CA LEU A 13 5.98 2.23 12.16
C LEU A 13 4.88 1.50 11.38
N CYS A 14 4.97 0.18 11.21
CA CYS A 14 3.89 -0.59 10.59
C CYS A 14 2.60 -0.51 11.40
N CYS A 15 2.71 -0.56 12.74
CA CYS A 15 1.56 -0.43 13.64
C CYS A 15 1.02 1.00 13.69
N ALA A 16 1.90 1.99 13.81
CA ALA A 16 1.54 3.38 14.08
C ALA A 16 1.12 4.17 12.82
N THR A 17 1.62 3.80 11.64
CA THR A 17 1.30 4.50 10.39
C THR A 17 -0.13 4.16 9.96
N ASP A 18 -0.90 5.18 9.57
CA ASP A 18 -2.19 4.98 8.92
C ASP A 18 -1.97 4.14 7.64
N PRO A 19 -2.68 3.03 7.43
CA PRO A 19 -2.54 2.21 6.22
C PRO A 19 -3.02 2.88 4.92
N GLY A 20 -3.59 4.09 4.99
CA GLY A 20 -4.20 4.81 3.89
C GLY A 20 -5.72 4.72 3.96
N VAL A 21 -6.32 5.08 5.10
CA VAL A 21 -7.77 5.13 5.29
C VAL A 21 -8.38 6.15 4.33
N ILE A 22 -9.47 5.75 3.68
CA ILE A 22 -10.17 6.56 2.69
C ILE A 22 -11.39 7.21 3.34
N THR A 23 -11.39 8.54 3.38
CA THR A 23 -12.52 9.35 3.84
C THR A 23 -13.52 9.59 2.70
N ALA A 24 -14.72 10.09 3.00
CA ALA A 24 -15.67 10.47 1.96
C ALA A 24 -15.18 11.65 1.10
N LYS A 25 -14.24 12.46 1.62
CA LYS A 25 -13.66 13.65 0.99
C LYS A 25 -12.35 13.38 0.26
N TRP A 26 -11.93 12.11 0.14
CA TRP A 26 -10.64 11.73 -0.47
C TRP A 26 -10.38 12.33 -1.85
N LYS A 27 -11.43 12.61 -2.65
CA LYS A 27 -11.27 13.28 -3.95
C LYS A 27 -10.77 14.71 -3.81
N ALA A 28 -11.39 15.50 -2.94
CA ALA A 28 -10.97 16.88 -2.69
C ALA A 28 -9.55 16.93 -2.11
N GLU A 29 -9.23 15.98 -1.22
CA GLU A 29 -7.87 15.82 -0.67
C GLU A 29 -6.85 15.43 -1.75
N ALA A 30 -7.21 14.52 -2.68
CA ALA A 30 -6.34 14.12 -3.78
C ALA A 30 -6.11 15.25 -4.79
N ASP A 31 -7.13 16.06 -5.07
CA ASP A 31 -7.06 17.19 -6.01
C ASP A 31 -6.23 18.35 -5.41
N PHE A 32 -6.36 18.63 -4.10
CA PHE A 32 -5.53 19.62 -3.39
C PHE A 32 -4.05 19.22 -3.34
N HIS A 33 -3.77 17.94 -3.11
CA HIS A 33 -2.39 17.43 -3.05
C HIS A 33 -1.70 17.38 -4.43
N ASP A 34 -2.47 17.40 -5.53
CA ASP A 34 -1.97 17.54 -6.91
C ASP A 34 -1.66 19.01 -7.24
N ALA A 35 -2.42 19.97 -6.68
CA ALA A 35 -2.21 21.41 -6.90
C ALA A 35 -0.96 21.97 -6.18
N GLY A 36 -0.60 21.41 -5.01
CA GLY A 36 0.59 21.85 -4.24
C GLY A 36 1.94 21.37 -4.79
N VAL A 37 1.98 20.67 -5.92
CA VAL A 37 3.22 20.16 -6.55
C VAL A 37 3.64 20.98 -7.78
N ASP A 38 2.81 21.94 -8.22
CA ASP A 38 3.10 22.78 -9.39
C ASP A 38 3.82 24.10 -9.06
N ASN A 39 4.09 24.44 -7.78
CA ASN A 39 4.82 25.67 -7.42
C ASN A 39 6.09 25.34 -6.64
N ASN A 40 7.21 25.19 -7.35
CA ASN A 40 8.56 25.44 -6.84
C ASN A 40 9.51 25.59 -8.04
N GLU A 41 9.23 26.61 -8.83
CA GLU A 41 10.19 27.41 -9.57
C GLU A 41 9.44 28.71 -9.90
N GLU A 42 10.07 29.84 -9.57
CA GLU A 42 9.64 31.24 -9.79
C GLU A 42 8.98 31.94 -8.58
N ASP A 43 9.87 32.69 -7.92
CA ASP A 43 9.72 34.05 -7.40
C ASP A 43 8.90 34.28 -6.12
N GLU A 44 9.67 34.47 -5.04
CA GLU A 44 9.30 35.25 -3.87
C GLU A 44 8.90 36.66 -4.34
N ASP A 45 7.63 37.04 -4.17
CA ASP A 45 7.19 38.36 -3.69
C ASP A 45 5.64 38.45 -3.71
N GLU A 46 5.10 39.05 -2.65
CA GLU A 46 3.71 39.48 -2.38
C GLU A 46 2.91 38.65 -1.35
N GLU A 47 3.04 39.12 -0.10
CA GLU A 47 2.06 38.94 0.96
C GLU A 47 0.69 39.52 0.54
N GLY A 48 -0.35 38.70 0.66
CA GLY A 48 -1.74 39.09 0.49
C GLY A 48 -2.62 38.34 1.47
N ASP A 49 -2.90 38.98 2.61
CA ASP A 49 -3.87 38.55 3.62
C ASP A 49 -5.24 38.30 3.00
N LEU A 50 -5.88 37.14 3.25
CA LEU A 50 -7.35 37.04 3.28
C LEU A 50 -7.82 35.87 4.17
N GLU A 51 -8.16 36.27 5.39
CA GLU A 51 -9.38 35.97 6.17
C GLU A 51 -9.93 34.53 6.25
N GLN A 52 -10.01 34.12 7.51
CA GLN A 52 -10.66 32.96 8.08
C GLN A 52 -12.17 33.19 8.15
N ASP A 53 -12.98 32.32 7.54
CA ASP A 53 -14.40 32.22 7.86
C ASP A 53 -14.79 30.78 8.19
N SER A 54 -15.15 30.62 9.45
CA SER A 54 -15.83 29.47 10.04
C SER A 54 -17.28 29.46 9.59
N ASP A 55 -17.82 28.31 9.18
CA ASP A 55 -19.23 28.03 9.40
C ASP A 55 -19.51 26.53 9.45
N ASP A 56 -19.91 26.10 10.64
CA ASP A 56 -20.45 24.79 10.95
C ASP A 56 -21.89 24.69 10.42
N ASN A 57 -22.18 23.67 9.61
CA ASN A 57 -23.56 23.18 9.54
C ASN A 57 -23.60 21.70 9.16
N GLU A 58 -23.98 20.88 10.13
CA GLU A 58 -24.48 19.52 9.94
C GLU A 58 -25.76 19.56 9.09
N LEU A 59 -25.79 18.82 7.99
CA LEU A 59 -27.06 18.39 7.41
C LEU A 59 -26.96 16.96 6.86
N GLU A 60 -27.66 16.06 7.55
CA GLU A 60 -28.03 14.75 7.06
C GLU A 60 -28.76 14.86 5.71
N THR A 61 -28.32 14.11 4.70
CA THR A 61 -29.10 13.06 4.02
C THR A 61 -28.41 12.64 2.72
N GLY A 62 -27.93 11.39 2.70
CA GLY A 62 -27.33 10.78 1.52
C GLY A 62 -28.35 10.32 0.47
N ARG A 63 -28.86 11.25 -0.34
CA ARG A 63 -29.36 11.01 -1.72
C ARG A 63 -29.19 12.29 -2.53
N LEU A 64 -28.29 12.30 -3.52
CA LEU A 64 -28.18 13.42 -4.46
C LEU A 64 -29.21 13.24 -5.59
N PRO A 65 -30.19 14.14 -5.77
CA PRO A 65 -31.05 14.13 -6.94
C PRO A 65 -30.29 14.77 -8.12
N ARG A 66 -30.18 14.06 -9.24
CA ARG A 66 -29.79 14.67 -10.52
C ARG A 66 -31.01 14.73 -11.41
N ILE A 67 -31.57 15.92 -11.57
CA ILE A 67 -32.62 16.21 -12.56
C ILE A 67 -31.94 16.20 -13.94
N ARG A 68 -32.30 15.26 -14.82
CA ARG A 68 -32.06 15.43 -16.26
C ARG A 68 -33.29 16.15 -16.84
N PRO A 69 -33.12 17.20 -17.65
CA PRO A 69 -34.19 17.63 -18.55
C PRO A 69 -34.50 16.46 -19.48
N SER A 70 -35.76 16.04 -19.55
CA SER A 70 -36.17 15.02 -20.51
C SER A 70 -35.90 15.56 -21.92
N ALA A 71 -35.20 14.79 -22.75
CA ALA A 71 -35.08 15.09 -24.17
C ALA A 71 -36.50 15.13 -24.76
N VAL A 72 -36.92 16.31 -25.22
CA VAL A 72 -38.13 16.46 -26.01
C VAL A 72 -37.73 16.17 -27.46
N THR A 73 -38.20 15.05 -27.99
CA THR A 73 -38.32 14.86 -29.44
C THR A 73 -39.40 15.81 -29.96
N PRO A 74 -39.17 16.58 -31.03
CA PRO A 74 -40.21 17.42 -31.59
C PRO A 74 -41.06 16.56 -32.51
N ASP A 75 -42.18 16.05 -32.00
CA ASP A 75 -43.31 15.69 -32.86
C ASP A 75 -44.61 15.93 -32.11
N GLY A 76 -45.41 16.85 -32.64
CA GLY A 76 -46.60 17.37 -32.01
C GLY A 76 -47.82 16.46 -32.14
N LYS A 77 -48.66 16.46 -31.10
CA LYS A 77 -50.12 16.65 -31.18
C LYS A 77 -50.77 16.55 -29.79
N ASN A 78 -51.54 17.59 -29.48
CA ASN A 78 -52.77 17.63 -28.68
C ASN A 78 -52.73 17.30 -27.17
N GLY A 79 -53.00 18.35 -26.37
CA GLY A 79 -54.18 18.40 -25.50
C GLY A 79 -54.12 17.64 -24.17
N GLY A 80 -54.04 18.41 -23.07
CA GLY A 80 -54.44 17.96 -21.74
C GLY A 80 -53.52 18.46 -20.63
N ASP A 81 -54.05 19.31 -19.75
CA ASP A 81 -53.44 19.76 -18.50
C ASP A 81 -53.13 18.58 -17.58
N ARG A 82 -51.96 17.97 -17.76
CA ARG A 82 -51.34 17.11 -16.76
C ARG A 82 -49.91 17.59 -16.59
N VAL A 83 -49.66 18.33 -15.53
CA VAL A 83 -48.31 18.50 -14.98
C VAL A 83 -47.80 17.09 -14.69
N GLN A 84 -46.95 16.55 -15.58
CA GLN A 84 -46.28 15.27 -15.33
C GLN A 84 -45.34 15.50 -14.15
N LEU A 85 -45.79 15.10 -12.96
CA LEU A 85 -44.94 14.95 -11.78
C LEU A 85 -43.65 14.26 -12.23
N LEU A 86 -42.54 15.00 -12.13
CA LEU A 86 -41.22 14.53 -12.48
C LEU A 86 -40.99 13.25 -11.67
N ARG A 87 -41.11 12.08 -12.32
CA ARG A 87 -40.90 10.79 -11.65
C ARG A 87 -39.42 10.74 -11.31
N VAL A 88 -39.07 11.13 -10.07
CA VAL A 88 -37.74 10.95 -9.51
C VAL A 88 -37.51 9.44 -9.44
N GLN A 89 -36.93 8.88 -10.49
CA GLN A 89 -36.45 7.52 -10.45
C GLN A 89 -35.24 7.52 -9.52
N PHE A 90 -35.38 6.83 -8.38
CA PHE A 90 -34.24 6.53 -7.54
C PHE A 90 -33.33 5.58 -8.31
N ILE A 91 -32.31 6.14 -8.96
CA ILE A 91 -31.33 5.36 -9.71
C ILE A 91 -30.52 4.55 -8.70
N ASP A 92 -30.48 3.21 -8.88
CA ASP A 92 -29.64 2.32 -8.08
C ASP A 92 -28.20 2.83 -8.13
N PRO A 93 -27.53 3.10 -6.98
CA PRO A 93 -26.14 3.49 -6.93
C PRO A 93 -25.23 2.58 -7.77
N GLN A 94 -25.56 1.29 -7.94
CA GLN A 94 -24.79 0.37 -8.78
C GLN A 94 -24.92 0.65 -10.29
N SER A 95 -26.00 1.28 -10.73
CA SER A 95 -26.20 1.67 -12.13
C SER A 95 -25.50 2.99 -12.45
N VAL A 96 -25.51 3.96 -11.53
CA VAL A 96 -24.70 5.20 -11.64
C VAL A 96 -23.21 4.89 -11.52
N ALA A 97 -22.82 4.02 -10.58
CA ALA A 97 -21.44 3.57 -10.41
C ALA A 97 -20.96 2.73 -11.60
N ARG A 98 -21.84 1.96 -12.27
CA ARG A 98 -21.49 1.30 -13.54
C ARG A 98 -21.27 2.29 -14.67
N GLN A 99 -22.06 3.36 -14.74
CA GLN A 99 -21.92 4.35 -15.83
C GLN A 99 -20.72 5.29 -15.65
N ARG A 100 -20.39 5.72 -14.41
CA ARG A 100 -19.23 6.60 -14.15
C ARG A 100 -17.94 5.85 -13.79
N GLY A 101 -18.06 4.66 -13.18
CA GLY A 101 -16.91 3.86 -12.74
C GLY A 101 -16.22 3.09 -13.88
N VAL A 102 -16.83 3.01 -15.06
CA VAL A 102 -16.19 2.40 -16.24
C VAL A 102 -15.13 3.32 -16.85
N GLU A 103 -15.27 4.65 -16.73
CA GLU A 103 -14.27 5.59 -17.27
C GLU A 103 -13.13 5.90 -16.28
N ASP A 104 -13.39 5.97 -14.97
CA ASP A 104 -12.37 6.30 -13.95
C ASP A 104 -11.85 5.10 -13.12
N GLY A 105 -12.43 3.90 -13.28
CA GLY A 105 -12.08 2.70 -12.49
C GLY A 105 -12.47 2.75 -11.00
N MET A 106 -13.37 3.65 -10.60
CA MET A 106 -13.81 3.79 -9.21
C MET A 106 -14.90 2.78 -8.83
N SER A 107 -14.93 2.33 -7.56
CA SER A 107 -15.94 1.39 -7.06
C SER A 107 -16.68 1.92 -5.82
N TYR A 108 -17.98 1.68 -5.69
CA TYR A 108 -18.77 2.18 -4.55
C TYR A 108 -18.76 1.22 -3.36
N CYS A 109 -18.51 1.73 -2.14
CA CYS A 109 -18.64 0.97 -0.91
C CYS A 109 -20.04 1.17 -0.29
N ARG A 110 -20.81 0.09 -0.11
CA ARG A 110 -22.13 0.17 0.52
C ARG A 110 -22.08 0.39 2.04
N ARG A 111 -21.04 -0.11 2.71
CA ARG A 111 -20.90 0.02 4.17
C ARG A 111 -20.49 1.43 4.57
N CYS A 112 -19.44 1.96 3.92
CA CYS A 112 -18.95 3.32 4.17
C CYS A 112 -19.70 4.41 3.37
N ARG A 113 -20.57 4.01 2.43
CA ARG A 113 -21.43 4.89 1.62
C ARG A 113 -20.72 5.94 0.74
N HIS A 114 -19.45 5.71 0.38
CA HIS A 114 -18.69 6.58 -0.53
C HIS A 114 -18.07 5.80 -1.70
N PHE A 115 -17.67 6.53 -2.74
CA PHE A 115 -16.85 5.98 -3.83
C PHE A 115 -15.42 5.73 -3.34
N ARG A 116 -14.82 4.65 -3.82
CA ARG A 116 -13.46 4.24 -3.55
C ARG A 116 -12.62 4.38 -4.82
N PRO A 117 -11.37 4.87 -4.72
CA PRO A 117 -10.44 4.84 -5.83
C PRO A 117 -10.12 3.42 -6.28
N GLN A 118 -9.41 3.30 -7.40
CA GLN A 118 -8.86 2.02 -7.84
C GLN A 118 -8.02 1.37 -6.73
N ARG A 119 -8.03 0.02 -6.69
CA ARG A 119 -7.26 -0.81 -5.74
C ARG A 119 -7.64 -0.64 -4.26
N ALA A 120 -8.65 0.16 -3.95
CA ALA A 120 -9.13 0.34 -2.58
C ALA A 120 -10.24 -0.66 -2.24
N HIS A 121 -10.14 -1.25 -1.05
CA HIS A 121 -11.09 -2.26 -0.57
C HIS A 121 -11.52 -1.96 0.86
N HIS A 122 -12.69 -2.45 1.23
CA HIS A 122 -13.21 -2.29 2.59
C HIS A 122 -12.78 -3.48 3.45
N CYS A 123 -12.11 -3.21 4.58
CA CYS A 123 -11.83 -4.21 5.59
C CYS A 123 -12.99 -4.30 6.58
N SER A 124 -13.62 -5.47 6.69
CA SER A 124 -14.72 -5.68 7.64
C SER A 124 -14.27 -5.69 9.10
N VAL A 125 -13.01 -6.07 9.38
CA VAL A 125 -12.46 -6.09 10.75
C VAL A 125 -12.26 -4.67 11.26
N CYS A 126 -11.62 -3.81 10.46
CA CYS A 126 -11.41 -2.41 10.81
C CYS A 126 -12.61 -1.50 10.50
N ASN A 127 -13.66 -2.02 9.86
CA ASN A 127 -14.85 -1.29 9.39
C ASN A 127 -14.56 0.01 8.60
N ARG A 128 -13.51 0.01 7.78
CA ARG A 128 -13.08 1.19 7.00
C ARG A 128 -12.53 0.80 5.63
N CYS A 129 -12.57 1.74 4.67
CA CYS A 129 -11.98 1.56 3.36
C CYS A 129 -10.49 1.92 3.41
N ILE A 130 -9.64 1.04 2.88
CA ILE A 130 -8.19 1.21 2.87
C ILE A 130 -7.71 1.26 1.41
N ALA A 131 -6.85 2.22 1.11
CA ALA A 131 -6.16 2.35 -0.17
C ALA A 131 -5.13 1.23 -0.36
N HIS A 132 -5.15 0.59 -1.53
CA HIS A 132 -4.24 -0.52 -1.88
C HIS A 132 -4.22 -1.61 -0.80
N LEU A 133 -5.41 -1.99 -0.31
CA LEU A 133 -5.52 -2.99 0.77
C LEU A 133 -4.87 -4.31 0.33
N ASP A 134 -3.93 -4.79 1.13
CA ASP A 134 -3.35 -6.12 0.98
C ASP A 134 -4.08 -7.13 1.87
N HIS A 135 -4.07 -6.91 3.19
CA HIS A 135 -4.79 -7.73 4.15
C HIS A 135 -4.98 -7.01 5.49
N HIS A 136 -5.81 -7.57 6.36
CA HIS A 136 -5.82 -7.23 7.78
C HIS A 136 -4.87 -8.18 8.51
N CYS A 137 -3.90 -7.64 9.24
CA CYS A 137 -2.89 -8.44 9.92
C CYS A 137 -3.12 -8.37 11.44
N PRO A 138 -3.53 -9.49 12.09
CA PRO A 138 -3.74 -9.51 13.53
C PRO A 138 -2.47 -9.22 14.35
N TRP A 139 -1.29 -9.57 13.81
CA TRP A 139 0.00 -9.44 14.50
C TRP A 139 0.47 -7.99 14.70
N VAL A 140 -0.02 -7.07 13.85
CA VAL A 140 0.21 -5.62 13.98
C VAL A 140 -1.04 -4.88 14.43
N ASN A 141 -2.14 -5.61 14.65
CA ASN A 141 -3.47 -5.07 14.98
C ASN A 141 -3.91 -3.92 14.04
N ASN A 142 -3.57 -4.02 12.75
CA ASN A 142 -3.83 -2.99 11.77
C ASN A 142 -4.02 -3.59 10.37
N CYS A 143 -4.62 -2.83 9.45
CA CYS A 143 -4.59 -3.17 8.05
C CYS A 143 -3.20 -2.93 7.47
N ILE A 144 -2.80 -3.75 6.50
CA ILE A 144 -1.66 -3.47 5.65
C ILE A 144 -2.21 -2.89 4.33
N GLY A 145 -1.91 -1.63 4.10
CA GLY A 145 -2.34 -0.86 2.93
C GLY A 145 -1.20 -0.04 2.35
N ARG A 146 -1.51 0.91 1.47
CA ARG A 146 -0.53 1.70 0.72
C ARG A 146 0.60 2.26 1.59
N ASP A 147 0.25 2.91 2.69
CA ASP A 147 1.16 3.79 3.43
C ASP A 147 2.04 3.06 4.45
N ASN A 148 1.64 1.87 4.88
CA ASN A 148 2.40 1.04 5.83
C ASN A 148 2.96 -0.27 5.23
N TYR A 149 2.66 -0.59 3.97
CA TYR A 149 3.13 -1.83 3.31
C TYR A 149 4.66 -1.98 3.33
N ARG A 150 5.39 -0.88 3.11
CA ARG A 150 6.86 -0.91 3.11
C ARG A 150 7.44 -1.32 4.47
N TYR A 151 6.82 -0.84 5.57
CA TYR A 151 7.24 -1.15 6.93
C TYR A 151 6.96 -2.60 7.25
N PHE A 152 5.78 -3.09 6.84
CA PHE A 152 5.42 -4.49 6.96
C PHE A 152 6.44 -5.40 6.26
N PHE A 153 6.77 -5.11 5.00
CA PHE A 153 7.73 -5.92 4.25
C PHE A 153 9.13 -5.89 4.87
N SER A 154 9.65 -4.71 5.20
CA SER A 154 10.95 -4.57 5.86
C SER A 154 10.97 -5.29 7.22
N PHE A 155 9.89 -5.20 8.00
CA PHE A 155 9.73 -5.94 9.24
C PHE A 155 9.86 -7.47 9.02
N LEU A 156 9.18 -8.04 8.01
CA LEU A 156 9.30 -9.47 7.71
C LEU A 156 10.73 -9.88 7.36
N VAL A 157 11.43 -9.09 6.54
CA VAL A 157 12.82 -9.38 6.14
C VAL A 157 13.74 -9.34 7.35
N TRP A 158 13.69 -8.27 8.15
CA TRP A 158 14.54 -8.15 9.34
C TRP A 158 14.20 -9.16 10.42
N LEU A 159 12.91 -9.53 10.57
CA LEU A 159 12.49 -10.57 11.49
C LEU A 159 13.04 -11.94 11.06
N ALA A 160 12.97 -12.29 9.78
CA ALA A 160 13.56 -13.52 9.25
C ALA A 160 15.08 -13.58 9.52
N VAL A 161 15.80 -12.50 9.21
CA VAL A 161 17.25 -12.40 9.49
C VAL A 161 17.52 -12.53 11.00
N GLY A 162 16.69 -11.92 11.84
CA GLY A 162 16.77 -12.06 13.29
C GLY A 162 16.57 -13.47 13.81
N CYS A 163 15.56 -14.16 13.31
CA CYS A 163 15.28 -15.55 13.63
C CYS A 163 16.44 -16.47 13.21
N TYR A 164 17.01 -16.29 12.02
CA TYR A 164 18.16 -17.08 11.59
C TYR A 164 19.43 -16.76 12.37
N TYR A 165 19.66 -15.49 12.73
CA TYR A 165 20.76 -15.11 13.61
C TYR A 165 20.63 -15.76 14.99
N ALA A 166 19.44 -15.70 15.60
CA ALA A 166 19.17 -16.35 16.89
C ALA A 166 19.31 -17.88 16.82
N ALA A 167 18.84 -18.50 15.73
CA ALA A 167 19.01 -19.93 15.48
C ALA A 167 20.50 -20.29 15.35
N TYR A 168 21.27 -19.54 14.57
CA TYR A 168 22.71 -19.78 14.40
C TYR A 168 23.46 -19.67 15.74
N MET A 169 23.21 -18.61 16.51
CA MET A 169 23.85 -18.42 17.82
C MET A 169 23.48 -19.54 18.80
N SER A 170 22.22 -19.96 18.82
CA SER A 170 21.74 -21.03 19.68
C SER A 170 22.30 -22.39 19.27
N TYR A 171 22.39 -22.66 17.96
CA TYR A 171 23.03 -23.86 17.43
C TYR A 171 24.49 -23.96 17.84
N ARG A 172 25.25 -22.87 17.70
CA ARG A 172 26.66 -22.85 18.12
C ARG A 172 26.84 -23.11 19.61
N ALA A 173 26.02 -22.47 20.44
CA ALA A 173 26.05 -22.64 21.88
C ALA A 173 25.60 -24.05 22.33
N ALA A 174 24.66 -24.68 21.61
CA ALA A 174 24.14 -25.99 21.96
C ALA A 174 24.98 -27.17 21.43
N TYR A 175 25.63 -27.02 20.26
CA TYR A 175 26.15 -28.17 19.51
C TYR A 175 27.64 -28.09 19.11
N THR A 176 28.28 -26.91 19.06
CA THR A 176 29.63 -26.82 18.47
C THR A 176 30.70 -26.37 19.44
N ASP A 177 30.53 -25.27 20.17
CA ASP A 177 31.67 -24.66 20.90
C ASP A 177 31.24 -23.87 22.14
N LEU A 178 31.29 -24.50 23.31
CA LEU A 178 31.45 -23.75 24.56
C LEU A 178 32.85 -24.02 25.09
N SER A 179 33.69 -22.98 25.15
CA SER A 179 34.93 -23.08 25.93
C SER A 179 34.58 -23.37 27.40
N ARG A 180 35.47 -24.05 28.14
CA ARG A 180 35.23 -24.37 29.56
C ARG A 180 34.85 -23.13 30.38
N GLU A 181 35.41 -21.96 30.07
CA GLU A 181 35.07 -20.69 30.72
C GLU A 181 33.68 -20.16 30.35
N GLN A 182 33.26 -20.29 29.09
CA GLN A 182 31.92 -19.88 28.65
C GLN A 182 30.84 -20.80 29.23
N TYR A 183 31.13 -22.09 29.32
CA TYR A 183 30.26 -23.06 30.00
C TYR A 183 30.14 -22.73 31.50
N ALA A 184 31.25 -22.43 32.18
CA ALA A 184 31.24 -22.02 33.59
C ALA A 184 30.46 -20.72 33.83
N ARG A 185 30.63 -19.69 33.00
CA ARG A 185 29.84 -18.44 33.09
C ARG A 185 28.35 -18.68 32.86
N MET A 186 27.99 -19.53 31.90
CA MET A 186 26.60 -19.90 31.64
C MET A 186 25.99 -20.68 32.83
N LEU A 187 26.71 -21.63 33.40
CA LEU A 187 26.27 -22.40 34.58
C LEU A 187 26.11 -21.50 35.81
N VAL A 188 27.04 -20.57 36.05
CA VAL A 188 26.93 -19.60 37.16
C VAL A 188 25.72 -18.70 36.97
N LEU A 189 25.49 -18.19 35.75
CA LEU A 189 24.29 -17.39 35.45
C LEU A 189 22.99 -18.18 35.60
N ALA A 190 22.99 -19.48 35.24
CA ALA A 190 21.84 -20.37 35.44
C ALA A 190 21.60 -20.69 36.92
N GLN A 191 22.67 -20.85 37.71
CA GLN A 191 22.62 -21.14 39.15
C GLN A 191 22.11 -19.94 39.97
N VAL A 192 22.54 -18.72 39.62
CA VAL A 192 22.09 -17.48 40.29
C VAL A 192 20.64 -17.14 39.91
N ARG A 193 20.19 -17.60 38.74
CA ARG A 193 18.88 -17.31 38.18
C ARG A 193 18.04 -18.58 38.12
N SER A 194 17.81 -19.25 39.26
CA SER A 194 16.87 -20.37 39.53
C SER A 194 16.12 -21.00 38.34
N LEU A 195 16.83 -21.46 37.30
CA LEU A 195 16.27 -22.06 36.10
C LEU A 195 16.67 -23.53 36.10
N ASN A 196 15.89 -24.35 36.82
CA ASN A 196 16.00 -25.81 36.85
C ASN A 196 15.47 -26.45 35.54
N ILE A 197 15.90 -25.94 34.39
CA ILE A 197 15.77 -26.57 33.08
C ILE A 197 17.19 -26.72 32.57
N SER A 198 17.63 -27.95 32.31
CA SER A 198 18.97 -28.24 31.77
C SER A 198 19.27 -27.25 30.63
N ALA A 199 20.25 -26.37 30.83
CA ALA A 199 20.51 -25.23 29.93
C ALA A 199 20.65 -25.65 28.46
N SER A 200 21.11 -26.89 28.22
CA SER A 200 21.13 -27.54 26.91
C SER A 200 19.74 -27.66 26.28
N ASN A 201 18.73 -28.17 26.99
CA ASN A 201 17.36 -28.32 26.49
C ASN A 201 16.74 -26.96 26.14
N THR A 202 17.02 -25.93 26.94
CA THR A 202 16.57 -24.56 26.66
C THR A 202 17.18 -24.03 25.37
N LEU A 203 18.49 -24.20 25.17
CA LEU A 203 19.17 -23.74 23.94
C LEU A 203 18.69 -24.50 22.69
N GLN A 204 18.44 -25.80 22.81
CA GLN A 204 17.86 -26.60 21.72
C GLN A 204 16.43 -26.15 21.38
N PHE A 205 15.62 -25.82 22.40
CA PHE A 205 14.28 -25.26 22.20
C PHE A 205 14.33 -23.88 21.53
N VAL A 206 15.22 -22.99 21.98
CA VAL A 206 15.41 -21.66 21.37
C VAL A 206 15.89 -21.78 19.93
N PHE A 207 16.79 -22.72 19.64
CA PHE A 207 17.20 -23.04 18.27
C PHE A 207 16.01 -23.48 17.42
N ALA A 208 15.24 -24.47 17.90
CA ALA A 208 14.10 -25.03 17.17
C ALA A 208 13.04 -23.97 16.85
N ILE A 209 12.61 -23.18 17.85
CA ILE A 209 11.59 -22.15 17.66
C ILE A 209 12.08 -21.02 16.75
N SER A 210 13.35 -20.62 16.88
CA SER A 210 13.94 -19.56 16.04
C SER A 210 14.08 -20.02 14.59
N ALA A 211 14.50 -21.27 14.37
CA ALA A 211 14.62 -21.85 13.04
C ALA A 211 13.25 -22.02 12.37
N SER A 212 12.26 -22.55 13.09
CA SER A 212 10.90 -22.73 12.56
C SER A 212 10.21 -21.40 12.27
N ALA A 213 10.34 -20.43 13.18
CA ALA A 213 9.80 -19.08 12.96
C ALA A 213 10.49 -18.38 11.79
N GLY A 214 11.81 -18.48 11.68
CA GLY A 214 12.57 -17.92 10.57
C GLY A 214 12.13 -18.50 9.22
N LEU A 215 11.91 -19.81 9.15
CA LEU A 215 11.38 -20.47 7.95
C LEU A 215 9.98 -19.97 7.60
N ALA A 216 9.05 -19.95 8.56
CA ALA A 216 7.68 -19.51 8.34
C ALA A 216 7.61 -18.05 7.85
N VAL A 217 8.35 -17.15 8.50
CA VAL A 217 8.42 -15.73 8.11
C VAL A 217 9.08 -15.57 6.73
N SER A 218 10.09 -16.38 6.40
CA SER A 218 10.74 -16.33 5.09
C SER A 218 9.82 -16.78 3.94
N ILE A 219 8.96 -17.77 4.17
CA ILE A 219 7.92 -18.17 3.20
C ILE A 219 6.96 -17.00 2.96
N LEU A 220 6.51 -16.34 4.02
CA LEU A 220 5.65 -15.16 3.91
C LEU A 220 6.35 -13.99 3.21
N ALA A 221 7.62 -13.70 3.53
CA ALA A 221 8.41 -12.66 2.89
C ALA A 221 8.61 -12.95 1.39
N SER A 222 8.83 -14.23 1.03
CA SER A 222 8.96 -14.67 -0.36
C SER A 222 7.66 -14.48 -1.14
N TRP A 223 6.52 -14.78 -0.52
CA TRP A 223 5.21 -14.50 -1.09
C TRP A 223 5.00 -13.01 -1.35
N HIS A 224 5.30 -12.15 -0.38
CA HIS A 224 5.21 -10.70 -0.58
C HIS A 224 6.24 -10.17 -1.60
N THR A 225 7.41 -10.80 -1.72
CA THR A 225 8.38 -10.47 -2.76
C THR A 225 7.81 -10.75 -4.16
N PHE A 226 7.09 -11.86 -4.33
CA PHE A 226 6.36 -12.16 -5.56
C PHE A 226 5.26 -11.13 -5.86
N LEU A 227 4.50 -10.71 -4.85
CA LEU A 227 3.48 -9.66 -4.99
C LEU A 227 4.09 -8.32 -5.43
N ILE A 228 5.20 -7.92 -4.83
CA ILE A 228 5.95 -6.72 -5.24
C ILE A 228 6.47 -6.90 -6.67
N ALA A 229 7.10 -8.03 -7.00
CA ALA A 229 7.66 -8.28 -8.33
C ALA A 229 6.59 -8.23 -9.44
N THR A 230 5.35 -8.60 -9.13
CA THR A 230 4.21 -8.59 -10.05
C THR A 230 3.36 -7.32 -9.98
N ALA A 231 3.68 -6.38 -9.07
CA ALA A 231 2.91 -5.17 -8.77
C ALA A 231 1.41 -5.47 -8.51
N GLN A 232 1.15 -6.43 -7.64
CA GLN A 232 -0.20 -6.82 -7.22
C GLN A 232 -0.31 -6.85 -5.71
N THR A 233 -1.49 -6.55 -5.16
CA THR A 233 -1.82 -6.89 -3.77
C THR A 233 -2.36 -8.33 -3.67
N SER A 234 -2.37 -8.89 -2.48
CA SER A 234 -2.99 -10.19 -2.18
C SER A 234 -4.46 -10.25 -2.64
N VAL A 235 -5.21 -9.14 -2.46
CA VAL A 235 -6.59 -9.03 -2.92
C VAL A 235 -6.69 -9.05 -4.44
N GLU A 236 -5.83 -8.30 -5.13
CA GLU A 236 -5.80 -8.24 -6.60
C GLU A 236 -5.46 -9.60 -7.20
N LEU A 237 -4.46 -10.28 -6.65
CA LEU A 237 -4.10 -11.63 -7.10
C LEU A 237 -5.27 -12.61 -6.93
N GLN A 238 -6.00 -12.53 -5.82
CA GLN A 238 -7.17 -13.37 -5.58
C GLN A 238 -8.29 -13.08 -6.60
N ILE A 239 -8.56 -11.81 -6.89
CA ILE A 239 -9.52 -11.38 -7.91
C ILE A 239 -9.10 -11.91 -9.29
N ASN A 240 -7.82 -11.81 -9.63
CA ASN A 240 -7.26 -12.22 -10.92
C ASN A 240 -7.25 -13.75 -11.09
N ARG A 241 -7.00 -14.50 -10.02
CA ARG A 241 -7.04 -15.98 -10.02
C ARG A 241 -8.45 -16.54 -10.16
N HIS A 242 -9.49 -15.75 -9.88
CA HIS A 242 -10.86 -16.21 -9.96
C HIS A 242 -11.18 -16.72 -11.39
N PRO A 243 -11.72 -17.94 -11.57
CA PRO A 243 -11.89 -18.57 -12.89
C PRO A 243 -12.66 -17.71 -13.90
N ARG A 244 -13.64 -16.93 -13.42
CA ARG A 244 -14.40 -15.98 -14.22
C ARG A 244 -13.51 -14.91 -14.86
N ASN A 245 -12.61 -14.31 -14.08
CA ASN A 245 -11.71 -13.25 -14.58
C ASN A 245 -10.62 -13.83 -15.47
N ARG A 246 -10.13 -15.04 -15.16
CA ARG A 246 -9.14 -15.73 -15.99
C ARG A 246 -9.68 -16.05 -17.40
N ARG A 247 -10.96 -16.39 -17.54
CA ARG A 247 -11.62 -16.59 -18.84
C ARG A 247 -11.81 -15.28 -19.60
N LEU A 248 -12.19 -14.21 -18.91
CA LEU A 248 -12.37 -12.87 -19.51
C LEU A 248 -11.07 -12.32 -20.11
N HIS A 249 -9.92 -12.60 -19.50
CA HIS A 249 -8.61 -12.06 -19.91
C HIS A 249 -7.77 -13.05 -20.73
N GLY A 250 -8.37 -14.11 -21.29
CA GLY A 250 -7.65 -15.04 -22.17
C GLY A 250 -6.47 -15.79 -21.50
N GLY A 251 -6.50 -15.96 -20.18
CA GLY A 251 -5.52 -16.77 -19.44
C GLY A 251 -4.20 -16.09 -19.06
N LYS A 252 -3.84 -14.93 -19.63
CA LYS A 252 -2.67 -14.13 -19.22
C LYS A 252 -3.11 -12.89 -18.45
N VAL A 253 -3.06 -12.95 -17.12
CA VAL A 253 -3.40 -11.80 -16.26
C VAL A 253 -2.11 -11.15 -15.76
N VAL A 254 -1.58 -10.21 -16.53
CA VAL A 254 -0.52 -9.29 -16.07
C VAL A 254 -1.19 -8.15 -15.33
N SER A 255 -0.63 -7.74 -14.18
CA SER A 255 -1.15 -6.59 -13.45
C SER A 255 -1.13 -5.35 -14.35
N PRO A 256 -2.26 -4.61 -14.51
CA PRO A 256 -2.26 -3.35 -15.25
C PRO A 256 -1.39 -2.28 -14.58
N TYR A 257 -1.04 -2.49 -13.31
CA TYR A 257 -0.19 -1.60 -12.51
C TYR A 257 1.30 -1.97 -12.59
N SER A 258 1.65 -3.04 -13.31
CA SER A 258 3.05 -3.43 -13.49
C SER A 258 3.76 -2.43 -14.41
N THR A 259 4.93 -1.98 -13.98
CA THR A 259 5.83 -1.14 -14.78
C THR A 259 6.55 -1.89 -15.90
N GLY A 260 6.33 -3.22 -15.99
CA GLY A 260 7.01 -4.11 -16.94
C GLY A 260 8.36 -4.65 -16.46
N SER A 261 8.90 -4.13 -15.35
CA SER A 261 10.16 -4.59 -14.76
C SER A 261 10.02 -4.81 -13.24
N ILE A 262 10.66 -5.86 -12.73
CA ILE A 262 10.76 -6.13 -11.28
C ILE A 262 11.38 -4.93 -10.55
N HIS A 263 12.29 -4.20 -11.20
CA HIS A 263 12.91 -3.00 -10.63
C HIS A 263 11.92 -1.86 -10.46
N GLY A 264 11.16 -1.53 -11.51
CA GLY A 264 10.16 -0.48 -11.42
C GLY A 264 9.05 -0.83 -10.42
N ASN A 265 8.68 -2.11 -10.33
CA ASN A 265 7.67 -2.57 -9.37
C ASN A 265 8.16 -2.47 -7.92
N TRP A 266 9.45 -2.70 -7.66
CA TRP A 266 10.06 -2.46 -6.36
C TRP A 266 10.05 -0.97 -5.99
N GLU A 267 10.35 -0.09 -6.96
CA GLU A 267 10.34 1.36 -6.76
C GLU A 267 8.94 1.92 -6.46
N LEU A 268 7.86 1.25 -6.89
CA LEU A 268 6.49 1.62 -6.50
C LEU A 268 6.26 1.53 -4.98
N VAL A 269 6.99 0.66 -4.28
CA VAL A 269 6.83 0.43 -2.83
C VAL A 269 7.87 1.21 -2.04
N PHE A 270 9.13 1.14 -2.45
CA PHE A 270 10.25 1.68 -1.68
C PHE A 270 10.76 3.03 -2.19
N GLY A 271 10.29 3.49 -3.35
CA GLY A 271 10.85 4.64 -4.04
C GLY A 271 12.17 4.31 -4.75
N ARG A 272 12.65 5.28 -5.53
CA ARG A 272 13.92 5.20 -6.25
C ARG A 272 15.08 5.15 -5.26
N CYS A 273 15.87 4.09 -5.34
CA CYS A 273 17.06 3.89 -4.51
C CYS A 273 18.20 3.34 -5.37
N LYS A 274 19.39 3.96 -5.30
CA LYS A 274 20.60 3.52 -6.03
C LYS A 274 21.01 2.09 -5.66
N TYR A 275 20.85 1.73 -4.38
CA TYR A 275 21.10 0.38 -3.88
C TYR A 275 19.83 -0.18 -3.23
N LYS A 276 19.32 -1.29 -3.75
CA LYS A 276 18.07 -1.92 -3.26
C LYS A 276 18.18 -2.40 -1.82
N ILE A 277 19.34 -2.87 -1.39
CA ILE A 277 19.55 -3.26 0.01
C ILE A 277 19.34 -2.08 0.96
N LEU A 278 19.67 -0.86 0.52
CA LEU A 278 19.49 0.36 1.29
C LEU A 278 18.03 0.78 1.39
N SER A 279 17.17 0.28 0.49
CA SER A 279 15.73 0.52 0.57
C SER A 279 15.05 -0.21 1.74
N LEU A 280 15.71 -1.23 2.30
CA LEU A 280 15.26 -1.95 3.49
C LEU A 280 15.75 -1.33 4.80
N MET A 281 16.60 -0.30 4.71
CA MET A 281 17.07 0.45 5.88
C MET A 281 15.94 1.28 6.48
N PRO A 282 16.02 1.59 7.79
CA PRO A 282 14.94 2.26 8.48
C PRO A 282 14.80 3.67 7.90
N SER A 283 13.58 4.01 7.52
CA SER A 283 13.23 5.27 6.89
C SER A 283 11.84 5.67 7.40
N THR A 284 11.50 6.96 7.39
CA THR A 284 10.14 7.45 7.70
C THR A 284 9.39 7.96 6.47
N ARG A 285 10.01 7.90 5.29
CA ARG A 285 9.45 8.33 4.01
C ARG A 285 8.11 7.63 3.70
N LEU A 286 7.07 8.37 3.36
CA LEU A 286 5.82 7.79 2.84
C LEU A 286 6.04 7.11 1.47
N PRO A 287 5.18 6.16 1.06
CA PRO A 287 5.31 5.55 -0.26
C PRO A 287 5.24 6.62 -1.35
N PRO A 288 6.01 6.45 -2.44
CA PRO A 288 6.02 7.41 -3.54
C PRO A 288 4.63 7.50 -4.18
N ASN A 289 4.20 8.72 -4.53
CA ASN A 289 2.98 8.91 -5.30
C ASN A 289 3.15 8.26 -6.70
N PRO A 290 2.28 7.32 -7.11
CA PRO A 290 2.36 6.68 -8.42
C PRO A 290 2.34 7.68 -9.60
N ARG A 291 1.72 8.85 -9.43
CA ARG A 291 1.66 9.92 -10.45
C ARG A 291 2.98 10.67 -10.60
N THR A 292 3.75 10.87 -9.53
CA THR A 292 5.06 11.56 -9.62
C THR A 292 6.13 10.64 -10.22
N LEU A 293 6.03 9.32 -10.00
CA LEU A 293 6.88 8.32 -10.66
C LEU A 293 6.63 8.25 -12.18
N SER A 294 5.38 8.40 -12.63
CA SER A 294 5.05 8.39 -14.07
C SER A 294 5.37 9.72 -14.76
N LYS A 295 5.10 10.88 -14.12
CA LYS A 295 5.50 12.21 -14.62
C LYS A 295 7.01 12.29 -14.82
N LYS A 296 7.82 11.88 -13.83
CA LYS A 296 9.28 11.91 -13.94
C LYS A 296 9.85 10.90 -14.96
N LYS A 297 9.13 9.81 -15.26
CA LYS A 297 9.50 8.89 -16.34
C LYS A 297 9.23 9.49 -17.73
N ARG A 298 8.16 10.29 -17.88
CA ARG A 298 7.90 11.06 -19.12
C ARG A 298 8.92 12.18 -19.31
N THR A 299 9.30 12.90 -18.25
CA THR A 299 10.31 13.95 -18.36
C THR A 299 11.68 13.39 -18.70
N THR A 300 12.15 12.33 -18.01
CA THR A 300 13.47 11.73 -18.33
C THR A 300 13.50 11.12 -19.73
N ALA A 301 12.39 10.50 -20.19
CA ALA A 301 12.32 9.99 -21.57
C ALA A 301 12.26 11.11 -22.62
N SER A 302 11.70 12.27 -22.27
CA SER A 302 11.69 13.47 -23.11
C SER A 302 13.07 14.14 -23.16
N GLU A 303 13.77 14.21 -22.03
CA GLU A 303 15.14 14.74 -21.93
C GLU A 303 16.10 13.85 -22.72
N ASP A 304 16.06 12.53 -22.54
CA ASP A 304 16.89 11.57 -23.29
C ASP A 304 16.59 11.60 -24.81
N ALA A 305 15.34 11.86 -25.20
CA ALA A 305 14.96 12.05 -26.60
C ALA A 305 15.46 13.38 -27.19
N SER A 306 15.44 14.45 -26.40
CA SER A 306 15.95 15.77 -26.82
C SER A 306 17.47 15.81 -26.96
N VAL A 307 18.21 15.10 -26.09
CA VAL A 307 19.67 15.00 -26.14
C VAL A 307 20.12 14.17 -27.35
N ASN A 308 19.38 13.11 -27.70
CA ASN A 308 19.68 12.30 -28.90
C ASN A 308 19.22 12.94 -30.23
N ALA A 309 18.35 13.94 -30.20
CA ALA A 309 17.95 14.70 -31.40
C ALA A 309 18.90 15.87 -31.72
N GLY A 310 19.83 16.19 -30.81
CA GLY A 310 20.74 17.35 -30.91
C GLY A 310 22.17 17.05 -31.37
N ALA A 311 22.49 15.82 -31.80
CA ALA A 311 23.81 15.50 -32.35
C ALA A 311 23.81 15.68 -33.87
N PRO A 312 24.38 16.77 -34.43
CA PRO A 312 24.61 16.85 -35.87
C PRO A 312 25.69 15.84 -36.27
N ASP A 313 25.38 15.04 -37.29
CA ASP A 313 26.35 14.22 -38.03
C ASP A 313 27.49 15.11 -38.54
N ALA A 314 28.61 15.13 -37.82
CA ALA A 314 29.88 15.62 -38.33
C ALA A 314 30.60 14.44 -39.00
N MET A 315 30.25 14.18 -40.25
CA MET A 315 31.08 13.40 -41.18
C MET A 315 31.43 14.24 -42.40
N VAL A 316 32.74 14.22 -42.70
CA VAL A 316 33.49 14.75 -43.87
C VAL A 316 33.97 16.19 -43.74
#